data_AF-A0A0R2JNC8-F1
#
_entry.id   AF-A0A0R2JNC8-F1
#
_cell.length_a   1.000
_cell.length_b   1.000
_cell.length_c   1.000
_cell.angle_alpha   90.00
_cell.angle_beta   90.00
_cell.angle_gamma   90.00
#
_symmetry.space_group_name_H-M   'P 1'
#
loop_
_entity.id
_entity.type
_entity.pdbx_description
1 polymer ?
#
loop_
_entity_poly.entity_id
_entity_poly.type
_entity_poly.pdbx_seq_one_letter_code
_entity_poly.pdbx_strand_id
1 'polypeptide(L)'
;MIARFEDRNILNSHEKELTQLGVEVYNTFAVNIAMLRELIEVPSTFNMIKSNSVELHEVTLRNRNFAGVKIKDLPFHSEITINRIFRNKRMIHPTGDTILQLNDKIIFSTNSDDSNKIREALAKLNY
;
A
#
# COMPACT_ATOMS: atom_id res chain seq x y z
N MET A 1 -6.54 16.25 -4.98
CA MET A 1 -5.43 17.23 -5.09
C MET A 1 -4.77 17.31 -3.72
N ILE A 2 -3.45 17.19 -3.66
CA ILE A 2 -2.71 17.20 -2.38
C ILE A 2 -2.11 18.60 -2.20
N ALA A 3 -2.35 19.22 -1.05
CA ALA A 3 -1.80 20.53 -0.72
C ALA A 3 -0.82 20.40 0.46
N ARG A 4 0.40 20.91 0.28
CA ARG A 4 1.46 20.93 1.30
C ARG A 4 1.55 22.32 1.91
N PHE A 5 1.51 22.40 3.24
CA PHE A 5 1.65 23.66 3.97
C PHE A 5 2.79 23.57 4.98
N GLU A 6 3.65 24.59 4.99
CA GLU A 6 4.87 24.65 5.81
C GLU A 6 4.69 25.52 7.08
N ASP A 7 3.59 26.28 7.19
CA ASP A 7 3.35 27.23 8.29
C ASP A 7 2.17 26.82 9.19
N ARG A 8 2.34 26.94 10.52
CA ARG A 8 1.37 26.56 11.56
C ARG A 8 0.10 27.42 11.54
N ASN A 9 0.21 28.69 11.13
CA ASN A 9 -0.89 29.65 11.30
C ASN A 9 -2.00 29.52 10.25
N ILE A 10 -1.71 29.00 9.07
CA ILE A 10 -2.67 28.92 7.96
C ILE A 10 -3.63 27.73 8.12
N LEU A 11 -3.20 26.67 8.82
CA LEU A 11 -3.97 25.44 8.97
C LEU A 11 -5.16 25.59 9.94
N ASN A 12 -4.99 26.25 11.10
CA ASN A 12 -6.05 26.29 12.11
C ASN A 12 -7.35 26.95 11.64
N SER A 13 -7.29 27.92 10.71
CA SER A 13 -8.49 28.65 10.25
C SER A 13 -9.20 28.01 9.06
N HIS A 14 -8.50 27.28 8.18
CA HIS A 14 -9.08 26.77 6.92
C HIS A 14 -8.94 25.25 6.69
N GLU A 15 -8.28 24.50 7.57
CA GLU A 15 -8.09 23.04 7.42
C GLU A 15 -9.44 22.28 7.35
N LYS A 16 -10.43 22.69 8.15
CA LYS A 16 -11.77 22.09 8.11
C LYS A 16 -12.50 22.34 6.80
N GLU A 17 -12.34 23.54 6.25
CA GLU A 17 -12.96 23.95 4.98
C GLU A 17 -12.33 23.18 3.80
N LEU A 18 -11.01 23.07 3.78
CA LEU A 18 -10.27 22.30 2.77
C LEU A 18 -10.59 20.80 2.84
N THR A 19 -10.67 20.23 4.04
CA THR A 19 -11.03 18.82 4.23
C THR A 19 -12.47 18.53 3.76
N GLN A 20 -13.40 19.46 4.01
CA GLN A 20 -14.80 19.35 3.50
C GLN A 20 -14.89 19.43 1.98
N LEU A 21 -13.97 20.14 1.33
CA LEU A 21 -13.86 20.20 -0.13
C LEU A 21 -13.15 18.97 -0.73
N GLY A 22 -12.81 17.97 0.09
CA GLY A 22 -12.12 16.75 -0.36
C GLY A 22 -10.65 16.96 -0.67
N VAL A 23 -10.05 18.04 -0.17
CA VAL A 23 -8.61 18.29 -0.26
C VAL A 23 -7.94 17.59 0.92
N GLU A 24 -7.03 16.67 0.61
CA GLU A 24 -6.22 16.00 1.62
C GLU A 24 -5.13 16.96 2.09
N VAL A 25 -5.23 17.37 3.36
CA VAL A 25 -4.32 18.35 3.97
C VAL A 25 -3.14 17.61 4.59
N TYR A 26 -1.93 17.91 4.09
CA TYR A 26 -0.70 17.29 4.57
C TYR A 26 0.10 18.29 5.43
N ASN A 27 0.21 18.01 6.73
CA ASN A 27 1.01 18.78 7.68
C ASN A 27 2.42 18.16 7.84
N THR A 28 3.41 18.77 7.19
CA THR A 28 4.81 18.30 7.21
C THR A 28 5.38 18.21 8.62
N PHE A 29 5.01 19.11 9.53
CA PHE A 29 5.51 19.08 10.91
C PHE A 29 4.97 17.87 11.69
N ALA A 30 3.67 17.60 11.58
CA ALA A 30 3.06 16.44 12.23
C ALA A 30 3.65 15.12 11.70
N VAL A 31 3.88 15.03 10.39
CA VAL A 31 4.52 13.86 9.77
C VAL A 31 5.97 13.70 10.25
N ASN A 32 6.75 14.78 10.32
CA ASN A 32 8.12 14.72 10.83
C ASN A 32 8.19 14.23 12.28
N ILE A 33 7.27 14.68 13.15
CA ILE A 33 7.21 14.22 14.55
C ILE A 33 6.81 12.75 14.64
N ALA A 34 5.81 12.31 13.87
CA ALA A 34 5.42 10.91 13.81
C ALA A 34 6.58 10.02 13.33
N MET A 35 7.29 10.46 12.29
CA MET A 35 8.45 9.77 11.76
C MET A 35 9.58 9.68 12.78
N LEU A 36 9.92 10.77 13.48
CA LEU A 36 10.92 10.76 14.56
C LEU A 36 10.56 9.82 15.71
N ARG A 37 9.28 9.71 16.07
CA ARG A 37 8.83 8.73 17.09
C ARG A 37 8.99 7.30 16.59
N GLU A 38 8.61 7.05 15.34
CA GLU A 38 8.70 5.74 14.73
C GLU A 38 10.15 5.29 14.55
N LEU A 39 11.09 6.23 14.29
CA LEU A 39 12.53 5.98 14.31
C LEU A 39 13.05 5.45 15.64
N ILE A 40 12.47 5.92 16.75
CA ILE A 40 12.88 5.55 18.11
C ILE A 40 12.23 4.21 18.49
N GLU A 41 10.94 4.04 18.17
CA GLU A 41 10.18 2.85 18.55
C GLU A 41 10.51 1.62 17.69
N VAL A 42 10.68 1.80 16.37
CA VAL A 42 10.91 0.69 15.43
C VAL A 42 11.98 1.05 14.39
N PRO A 43 13.28 1.03 14.77
CA PRO A 43 14.39 1.42 13.89
C PRO A 43 14.49 0.57 12.61
N SER A 44 14.00 -0.67 12.64
CA SER A 44 13.97 -1.59 11.49
C SER A 44 13.00 -1.14 10.40
N THR A 45 11.83 -0.60 10.76
CA THR A 45 10.87 -0.01 9.80
C THR A 45 11.49 1.17 9.05
N PHE A 46 12.29 1.98 9.75
CA PHE A 46 13.03 3.05 9.09
C PHE A 46 14.09 2.57 8.12
N ASN A 47 14.83 1.52 8.47
CA ASN A 47 15.79 0.93 7.54
C ASN A 47 15.09 0.40 6.28
N MET A 48 13.88 -0.14 6.41
CA MET A 48 13.04 -0.57 5.28
C MET A 48 12.57 0.63 4.42
N ILE A 49 12.18 1.75 5.04
CA ILE A 49 11.79 2.99 4.34
C ILE A 49 13.01 3.63 3.65
N LYS A 50 14.17 3.62 4.31
CA LYS A 50 15.43 4.24 3.85
C LYS A 50 16.11 3.42 2.76
N SER A 51 15.96 2.10 2.76
CA SER A 51 16.64 1.22 1.82
C SER A 51 16.08 1.29 0.40
N ASN A 52 14.92 1.93 0.16
CA ASN A 52 14.22 1.90 -1.12
C ASN A 52 14.00 0.47 -1.67
N SER A 53 14.23 -0.57 -0.86
CA SER A 53 14.41 -1.93 -1.35
C SER A 53 13.12 -2.74 -1.35
N VAL A 54 12.10 -2.24 -0.64
CA VAL A 54 10.80 -2.87 -0.52
C VAL A 54 9.75 -1.82 -0.90
N GLU A 55 9.35 -1.84 -2.16
CA GLU A 55 8.31 -0.94 -2.66
C GLU A 55 6.93 -1.52 -2.37
N LEU A 56 6.01 -0.67 -1.90
CA LEU A 56 4.60 -1.01 -1.72
C LEU A 56 3.84 -0.74 -3.02
N HIS A 57 3.11 -1.74 -3.49
CA HIS A 57 2.31 -1.65 -4.70
C HIS A 57 0.86 -2.00 -4.45
N GLU A 58 -0.01 -1.33 -5.19
CA GLU A 58 -1.43 -1.66 -5.29
C GLU A 58 -1.72 -2.26 -6.67
N VAL A 59 -2.47 -3.36 -6.70
CA VAL A 59 -2.97 -3.98 -7.93
C VAL A 59 -4.38 -4.53 -7.74
N THR A 60 -5.19 -4.44 -8.79
CA THR A 60 -6.46 -5.17 -8.85
C THR A 60 -6.22 -6.51 -9.56
N LEU A 61 -6.55 -7.62 -8.90
CA LEU A 61 -6.45 -8.94 -9.50
C LEU A 61 -7.48 -9.09 -10.61
N ARG A 62 -7.00 -9.17 -11.86
CA ARG A 62 -7.82 -9.41 -13.05
C ARG A 62 -7.47 -10.69 -13.77
N ASN A 63 -6.31 -11.26 -13.47
CA ASN A 63 -5.86 -12.50 -14.08
C ASN A 63 -6.59 -13.70 -13.46
N ARG A 64 -7.44 -14.34 -14.27
CA ARG A 64 -8.23 -15.52 -13.89
C ARG A 64 -7.37 -16.71 -13.48
N ASN A 65 -6.13 -16.81 -13.95
CA ASN A 65 -5.22 -17.91 -13.61
C ASN A 65 -4.79 -17.88 -12.14
N PHE A 66 -4.86 -16.71 -11.49
CA PHE A 66 -4.54 -16.56 -10.07
C PHE A 66 -5.80 -16.42 -9.20
N ALA A 67 -6.98 -16.31 -9.80
CA ALA A 67 -8.24 -16.37 -9.07
C ALA A 67 -8.53 -17.82 -8.65
N GLY A 68 -8.93 -18.00 -7.39
CA GLY A 68 -9.11 -19.34 -6.81
C GLY A 68 -7.81 -19.99 -6.30
N VAL A 69 -6.66 -19.35 -6.51
CA VAL A 69 -5.35 -19.83 -6.04
C VAL A 69 -5.08 -19.30 -4.62
N LYS A 70 -4.48 -20.14 -3.76
CA LYS A 70 -4.03 -19.70 -2.43
C LYS A 70 -2.75 -18.89 -2.56
N ILE A 71 -2.55 -17.92 -1.67
CA ILE A 71 -1.34 -17.08 -1.66
C ILE A 71 -0.06 -17.92 -1.69
N LYS A 72 0.01 -18.99 -0.89
CA LYS A 72 1.19 -19.87 -0.82
C LYS A 72 1.44 -20.71 -2.08
N ASP A 73 0.42 -20.86 -2.93
CA ASP A 73 0.49 -21.67 -4.16
C ASP A 73 0.79 -20.81 -5.39
N LEU A 74 1.03 -19.50 -5.22
CA LEU A 74 1.43 -18.62 -6.30
C LEU A 74 2.85 -18.98 -6.80
N PRO A 75 3.13 -18.93 -8.11
CA PRO A 75 4.45 -19.27 -8.63
C PRO A 75 5.57 -18.31 -8.22
N PHE A 76 5.21 -17.15 -7.66
CA PHE A 76 6.12 -16.12 -7.17
C PHE A 76 5.91 -15.84 -5.67
N HIS A 77 5.46 -16.85 -4.89
CA HIS A 77 5.14 -16.67 -3.48
C HIS A 77 6.36 -16.28 -2.61
N SER A 78 7.59 -16.53 -3.07
CA SER A 78 8.84 -16.17 -2.37
C SER A 78 9.29 -14.74 -2.65
N GLU A 79 8.82 -14.16 -3.74
CA GLU A 79 9.21 -12.84 -4.24
C GLU A 79 8.17 -11.77 -3.86
N ILE A 80 6.98 -12.17 -3.42
CA ILE A 80 5.89 -11.28 -3.02
C ILE A 80 5.51 -11.46 -1.55
N THR A 81 5.29 -10.36 -0.84
CA THR A 81 4.58 -10.35 0.44
C THR A 81 3.27 -9.63 0.26
N ILE A 82 2.14 -10.35 0.36
CA ILE A 82 0.82 -9.74 0.34
C ILE A 82 0.51 -9.20 1.73
N ASN A 83 0.40 -7.88 1.85
CA ASN A 83 0.21 -7.18 3.12
C ASN A 83 -1.28 -7.05 3.49
N ARG A 84 -2.11 -6.71 2.50
CA ARG A 84 -3.57 -6.50 2.67
C ARG A 84 -4.33 -6.88 1.41
N ILE A 85 -5.55 -7.38 1.61
CA ILE A 85 -6.51 -7.59 0.52
C ILE A 85 -7.79 -6.83 0.85
N PHE A 86 -8.32 -6.08 -0.10
CA PHE A 86 -9.64 -5.46 -0.03
C PHE A 86 -10.58 -6.16 -1.00
N ARG A 87 -11.67 -6.71 -0.45
CA ARG A 87 -12.69 -7.45 -1.19
C ARG A 87 -14.06 -6.98 -0.76
N ASN A 88 -14.90 -6.56 -1.71
CA ASN A 88 -16.27 -6.10 -1.41
C ASN A 88 -16.31 -5.04 -0.29
N LYS A 89 -15.39 -4.07 -0.33
CA LYS A 89 -15.21 -3.00 0.68
C LYS A 89 -14.82 -3.49 2.10
N ARG A 90 -14.43 -4.75 2.25
CA ARG A 90 -13.91 -5.31 3.51
C ARG A 90 -12.41 -5.54 3.39
N MET A 91 -11.71 -5.26 4.49
CA MET A 91 -10.29 -5.58 4.62
C MET A 91 -10.14 -7.03 5.09
N ILE A 92 -9.26 -7.78 4.43
CA ILE A 92 -8.91 -9.16 4.74
C ILE A 92 -7.42 -9.18 5.12
N HIS A 93 -7.12 -9.81 6.26
CA HIS A 93 -5.76 -10.13 6.66
C HIS A 93 -5.29 -11.37 5.89
N PRO A 94 -4.24 -11.26 5.06
CA PRO A 94 -3.76 -12.36 4.24
C PRO A 94 -3.02 -13.41 5.07
N THR A 95 -3.22 -14.66 4.71
CA THR A 95 -2.48 -15.84 5.20
C THR A 95 -2.10 -16.71 4.00
N GLY A 96 -1.16 -17.65 4.16
CA GLY A 96 -0.79 -18.56 3.07
C GLY A 96 -1.99 -19.31 2.46
N ASP A 97 -3.01 -19.64 3.26
CA ASP A 97 -4.24 -20.32 2.81
C ASP A 97 -5.34 -19.38 2.29
N THR A 98 -5.12 -18.07 2.31
CA THR A 98 -6.08 -17.11 1.77
C THR A 98 -6.21 -17.33 0.26
N ILE A 99 -7.44 -17.59 -0.20
CA ILE A 99 -7.75 -17.76 -1.62
C ILE A 99 -8.02 -16.39 -2.24
N LEU A 100 -7.29 -16.08 -3.32
CA LEU A 100 -7.47 -14.86 -4.10
C LEU A 100 -8.74 -14.92 -4.95
N GLN A 101 -9.41 -13.79 -5.11
CA GLN A 101 -10.62 -13.66 -5.92
C GLN A 101 -10.47 -12.54 -6.95
N LEU A 102 -11.14 -12.71 -8.10
CA LEU A 102 -11.23 -11.64 -9.09
C LEU A 102 -11.72 -10.34 -8.46
N ASN A 103 -11.11 -9.24 -8.87
CA ASN A 103 -11.35 -7.88 -8.36
C ASN A 103 -10.90 -7.63 -6.92
N ASP A 104 -10.17 -8.55 -6.30
CA ASP A 104 -9.41 -8.23 -5.09
C ASP A 104 -8.46 -7.07 -5.38
N LYS A 105 -8.49 -6.04 -4.54
CA LYS A 105 -7.47 -5.01 -4.51
C LYS A 105 -6.41 -5.44 -3.50
N ILE A 106 -5.21 -5.70 -4.00
CA ILE A 106 -4.11 -6.30 -3.26
C ILE A 106 -3.05 -5.24 -3.02
N ILE A 107 -2.66 -5.06 -1.76
CA ILE A 107 -1.48 -4.29 -1.37
C ILE A 107 -0.37 -5.30 -1.08
N PHE A 108 0.74 -5.19 -1.79
CA PHE A 108 1.86 -6.10 -1.65
C PHE A 108 3.19 -5.35 -1.65
N SER A 109 4.21 -6.03 -1.16
CA SER A 109 5.59 -5.58 -1.18
C SER A 109 6.48 -6.61 -1.86
N THR A 110 7.51 -6.15 -2.56
CA THR A 110 8.47 -6.98 -3.28
C THR A 110 9.78 -6.20 -3.48
N ASN A 111 10.83 -6.90 -3.93
CA ASN A 111 12.08 -6.26 -4.32
C ASN A 111 11.88 -5.51 -5.65
N SER A 112 12.61 -4.40 -5.83
CA SER A 112 12.41 -3.45 -6.95
C SER A 112 12.37 -4.09 -8.34
N ASP A 113 13.19 -5.10 -8.60
CA ASP A 113 13.40 -5.66 -9.94
C ASP A 113 12.24 -6.54 -10.43
N ASP A 114 11.42 -7.07 -9.52
CA ASP A 114 10.32 -7.99 -9.85
C ASP A 114 8.92 -7.36 -9.73
N SER A 115 8.84 -6.15 -9.16
CA SER A 115 7.59 -5.43 -8.96
C SER A 115 6.73 -5.31 -10.23
N ASN A 116 7.32 -4.80 -11.32
CA ASN A 116 6.56 -4.59 -12.55
C ASN A 116 6.03 -5.91 -13.12
N LYS A 117 6.85 -6.96 -13.11
CA LYS A 117 6.46 -8.29 -13.61
C LYS A 117 5.31 -8.87 -12.80
N ILE A 118 5.40 -8.83 -11.48
CA ILE A 118 4.37 -9.34 -10.56
C ILE A 118 3.08 -8.55 -10.71
N ARG A 119 3.17 -7.21 -10.76
CA ARG A 119 2.02 -6.33 -10.95
C ARG A 119 1.31 -6.60 -12.27
N GLU A 120 2.06 -6.76 -13.36
CA GLU A 120 1.52 -7.10 -14.67
C GLU A 120 0.88 -8.50 -14.68
N ALA A 121 1.52 -9.49 -14.07
CA ALA A 121 0.98 -10.84 -13.96
C ALA A 121 -0.38 -10.83 -13.25
N LEU A 122 -0.53 -10.10 -12.14
CA LEU A 122 -1.79 -9.99 -11.39
C LEU A 122 -2.85 -9.14 -12.14
N ALA A 123 -2.43 -8.09 -12.83
CA ALA A 123 -3.34 -7.16 -13.53
C ALA A 123 -3.78 -7.64 -14.93
N LYS A 124 -3.11 -8.64 -15.50
CA LYS A 124 -3.38 -9.15 -16.84
C LYS A 124 -4.84 -9.58 -16.99
N LEU A 125 -5.55 -9.05 -17.99
CA LEU A 125 -6.84 -9.62 -18.39
C LEU A 125 -6.62 -10.86 -19.26
N ASN A 126 -7.30 -11.94 -18.91
CA ASN A 126 -7.45 -13.15 -19.71
C ASN A 126 -8.89 -13.65 -19.61
N TYR A 127 -9.34 -14.30 -20.69
CA TYR A 127 -10.71 -14.79 -20.87
C TYR A 127 -10.76 -16.29 -20.59
#